data_AF-A0A1G1CM32-F1
#
_entry.id   AF-A0A1G1CM32-F1
#
_cell.length_a   1.000
_cell.length_b   1.000
_cell.length_c   1.000
_cell.angle_alpha   90.00
_cell.angle_beta   90.00
_cell.angle_gamma   90.00
#
_symmetry.space_group_name_H-M   'P 1'
#
loop_
_entity.id
_entity.type
_entity.pdbx_description
1 polymer ?
#
loop_
_entity_poly.entity_id
_entity_poly.type
_entity_poly.pdbx_seq_one_letter_code
_entity_poly.pdbx_strand_id
1 'polypeptide(L)'
;MARVRKRVVVIVPTYNEKGNIERLSQILYEQIFPKLLDQYEPRLLVVDDSSPDGTGAIVKQLQTHQADLYLLVNPKKLGLGYAYTQGMNYAIRQLKADYLMEFDADLSHDPAKIPPMLAKLDQGDDLVLGCRYIPGGGIPKNWGWHRKFLSVMSNWFTRLVMGEPSIHDWTGGFRAMRREVAAAVLPGLNRQEFMGYTFQVGFLIAARRQGFRISEVPFHFKNRTVGKSKMPAAYIKTTLIYILSVRLEELARQRYFRFIIVGTIGGLIQLTSLQIMRWWLPYQVATFISIELAILSNFILSNRWTFADRPLSFKQMPVKFIQFNLTSAGSLLIQQVVAYLGETRIGLYPVTLPLTQITLDTGLIFAMIGISLGMGWNFFAYSTIIWKKGPN
;
A
#
# COMPACT_ATOMS: atom_id res chain seq x y z
N MET A 1 25.43 16.61 32.15
CA MET A 1 24.29 15.68 32.23
C MET A 1 24.58 14.50 31.31
N ALA A 2 24.65 13.27 31.83
CA ALA A 2 24.82 12.08 30.99
C ALA A 2 23.61 11.98 30.05
N ARG A 3 23.85 11.94 28.74
CA ARG A 3 22.80 11.76 27.73
C ARG A 3 22.18 10.39 27.99
N VAL A 4 20.87 10.31 28.24
CA VAL A 4 20.17 9.03 28.38
C VAL A 4 20.32 8.28 27.05
N ARG A 5 20.96 7.11 27.09
CA ARG A 5 21.16 6.28 25.91
C ARG A 5 19.82 5.68 25.48
N LYS A 6 19.56 5.67 24.17
CA LYS A 6 18.33 5.07 23.63
C LYS A 6 18.48 3.56 23.56
N ARG A 7 17.45 2.82 23.98
CA ARG A 7 17.43 1.35 23.88
C ARG A 7 17.04 0.93 22.48
N VAL A 8 17.93 0.19 21.82
CA VAL A 8 17.75 -0.33 20.47
C VAL A 8 17.56 -1.84 20.57
N VAL A 9 16.42 -2.35 20.14
CA VAL A 9 16.16 -3.80 20.14
C VAL A 9 16.19 -4.33 18.71
N VAL A 10 17.19 -5.15 18.40
CA VAL A 10 17.27 -5.92 17.15
C VAL A 10 16.46 -7.19 17.33
N ILE A 11 15.37 -7.31 16.58
CA ILE A 11 14.39 -8.40 16.65
C ILE A 11 14.68 -9.38 15.52
N VAL A 12 14.99 -10.62 15.89
CA VAL A 12 15.39 -11.68 14.97
C VAL A 12 14.43 -12.87 15.09
N PRO A 13 13.45 -13.00 14.18
CA PRO A 13 12.62 -14.21 14.11
C PRO A 13 13.44 -15.43 13.65
N THR A 14 13.27 -16.56 14.33
CA THR A 14 13.95 -17.82 14.00
C THR A 14 12.97 -18.97 13.88
N TYR A 15 13.22 -19.86 12.91
CA TYR A 15 12.60 -21.17 12.81
C TYR A 15 13.55 -22.10 12.05
N ASN A 16 14.19 -23.05 12.70
CA ASN A 16 15.30 -23.83 12.11
C ASN A 16 16.44 -22.94 11.61
N GLU A 17 17.09 -22.21 12.51
CA GLU A 17 18.19 -21.28 12.23
C GLU A 17 19.42 -21.54 13.11
N LYS A 18 19.56 -22.76 13.66
CA LYS A 18 20.65 -23.16 14.58
C LYS A 18 22.03 -22.73 14.11
N GLY A 19 22.36 -22.96 12.83
CA GLY A 19 23.68 -22.63 12.28
C GLY A 19 23.91 -21.14 12.00
N ASN A 20 22.83 -20.34 11.92
CA ASN A 20 22.94 -18.92 11.59
C ASN A 20 22.88 -18.03 12.85
N ILE A 21 22.09 -18.41 13.86
CA ILE A 21 21.84 -17.56 15.03
C ILE A 21 23.09 -17.30 15.87
N GLU A 22 23.95 -18.30 16.02
CA GLU A 22 25.22 -18.19 16.75
C GLU A 22 26.15 -17.19 16.07
N ARG A 23 26.36 -17.38 14.75
CA ARG A 23 27.19 -16.49 13.94
C ARG A 23 26.67 -15.06 13.90
N LEU A 24 25.34 -14.88 13.76
CA LEU A 24 24.74 -13.56 13.80
C LEU A 24 24.97 -12.88 15.14
N SER A 25 24.74 -13.59 16.24
CA SER A 25 24.95 -13.08 17.59
C SER A 25 26.40 -12.66 17.78
N GLN A 26 27.35 -13.49 17.35
CA GLN A 26 28.78 -13.16 17.40
C GLN A 26 29.09 -11.86 16.65
N ILE A 27 28.64 -11.71 15.40
CA ILE A 27 28.88 -10.50 14.60
C ILE A 27 28.28 -9.26 15.29
N LEU A 28 27.06 -9.37 15.83
CA LEU A 28 26.41 -8.25 16.50
C LEU A 28 27.18 -7.82 17.76
N TYR A 29 27.49 -8.75 18.66
CA TYR A 29 28.16 -8.44 19.93
C TYR A 29 29.64 -8.06 19.80
N GLU A 30 30.36 -8.66 18.84
CA GLU A 30 31.80 -8.40 18.70
C GLU A 30 32.10 -7.21 17.76
N GLN A 31 31.25 -6.94 16.76
CA GLN A 31 31.60 -6.00 15.69
C GLN A 31 30.68 -4.79 15.55
N ILE A 32 29.40 -4.92 15.93
CA ILE A 32 28.40 -3.87 15.70
C ILE A 32 28.03 -3.14 16.99
N PHE A 33 27.59 -3.86 18.02
CA PHE A 33 27.15 -3.29 19.29
C PHE A 33 28.23 -2.45 19.98
N PRO A 34 29.53 -2.82 20.00
CA PRO A 34 30.57 -1.98 20.57
C PRO A 34 30.63 -0.58 19.95
N LYS A 35 30.30 -0.44 18.65
CA LYS A 35 30.27 0.85 17.94
C LYS A 35 29.04 1.70 18.26
N LEU A 36 28.07 1.14 18.98
CA LEU A 36 26.81 1.80 19.32
C LEU A 36 26.76 2.25 20.79
N LEU A 37 27.64 1.73 21.65
CA LEU A 37 27.57 1.90 23.12
C LEU A 37 27.66 3.36 23.60
N ASP A 38 28.24 4.25 22.80
CA ASP A 38 28.34 5.68 23.12
C ASP A 38 26.97 6.39 23.11
N GLN A 39 26.04 5.92 22.27
CA GLN A 39 24.75 6.59 22.02
C GLN A 39 23.54 5.72 22.36
N TYR A 40 23.72 4.41 22.35
CA TYR A 40 22.63 3.45 22.44
C TYR A 40 22.93 2.34 23.45
N GLU A 41 21.86 1.68 23.89
CA GLU A 41 21.87 0.42 24.62
C GLU A 41 21.32 -0.67 23.68
N PRO A 42 22.18 -1.30 22.86
CA PRO A 42 21.74 -2.31 21.91
C PRO A 42 21.40 -3.62 22.63
N ARG A 43 20.29 -4.23 22.23
CA ARG A 43 19.80 -5.52 22.74
C ARG A 43 19.44 -6.40 21.56
N LEU A 44 19.64 -7.71 21.72
CA LEU A 44 19.23 -8.71 20.74
C LEU A 44 18.03 -9.47 21.30
N LEU A 45 16.91 -9.45 20.58
CA LEU A 45 15.71 -10.24 20.89
C LEU A 45 15.52 -11.29 19.81
N VAL A 46 15.76 -12.56 20.16
CA VAL A 46 15.45 -13.69 19.30
C VAL A 46 14.02 -14.14 19.56
N VAL A 47 13.22 -14.23 18.50
CA VAL A 47 11.84 -14.72 18.57
C VAL A 47 11.77 -16.08 17.88
N ASP A 48 11.81 -17.15 18.67
CA ASP A 48 11.85 -18.52 18.15
C ASP A 48 10.46 -19.13 18.02
N ASP A 49 10.12 -19.61 16.82
CA ASP A 49 8.83 -20.24 16.49
C ASP A 49 8.79 -21.73 16.89
N SER A 50 9.31 -22.05 18.08
CA SER A 50 9.50 -23.42 18.60
C SER A 50 10.28 -24.31 17.62
N SER A 51 11.53 -23.91 17.33
CA SER A 51 12.38 -24.63 16.39
C SER A 51 12.73 -26.05 16.85
N PRO A 52 12.43 -27.10 16.05
CA PRO A 52 12.79 -28.48 16.39
C PRO A 52 14.29 -28.79 16.29
N ASP A 53 15.08 -27.95 15.61
CA ASP A 53 16.52 -28.16 15.40
C ASP A 53 17.41 -27.75 16.60
N GLY A 54 16.80 -27.29 17.70
CA GLY A 54 17.49 -26.81 18.88
C GLY A 54 17.95 -25.35 18.83
N THR A 55 17.47 -24.54 17.87
CA THR A 55 17.80 -23.10 17.79
C THR A 55 17.59 -22.40 19.15
N GLY A 56 16.43 -22.58 19.79
CA GLY A 56 16.16 -21.96 21.09
C GLY A 56 17.09 -22.41 22.22
N ALA A 57 17.61 -23.65 22.18
CA ALA A 57 18.57 -24.14 23.17
C ALA A 57 19.93 -23.43 23.04
N ILE A 58 20.37 -23.19 21.81
CA ILE A 58 21.60 -22.42 21.54
C ILE A 58 21.46 -21.00 22.03
N VAL A 59 20.32 -20.34 21.78
CA VAL A 59 20.09 -18.97 22.27
C VAL A 59 20.16 -18.94 23.80
N LYS A 60 19.55 -19.90 24.49
CA LYS A 60 19.67 -20.02 25.96
C LYS A 60 21.11 -20.19 26.44
N GLN A 61 21.92 -20.96 25.72
CA GLN A 61 23.35 -21.10 26.04
C GLN A 61 24.08 -19.76 25.85
N LEU A 62 23.84 -19.05 24.74
CA LEU A 62 24.44 -17.74 24.47
C LEU A 62 24.04 -16.70 25.53
N GLN A 63 22.83 -16.76 26.09
CA GLN A 63 22.37 -15.86 27.16
C GLN A 63 23.24 -15.94 28.42
N THR A 64 23.95 -17.05 28.66
CA THR A 64 24.86 -17.17 29.82
C THR A 64 26.09 -16.25 29.72
N HIS A 65 26.42 -15.79 28.52
CA HIS A 65 27.57 -14.91 28.26
C HIS A 65 27.15 -13.53 27.73
N GLN A 66 25.87 -13.31 27.41
CA GLN A 66 25.36 -12.11 26.78
C GLN A 66 24.13 -11.60 27.54
N ALA A 67 24.33 -10.66 28.48
CA ALA A 67 23.27 -10.16 29.36
C ALA A 67 22.13 -9.42 28.62
N ASP A 68 22.43 -8.83 27.44
CA ASP A 68 21.48 -8.11 26.61
C ASP A 68 20.81 -8.97 25.52
N LEU A 69 20.97 -10.30 25.60
CA LEU A 69 20.31 -11.28 24.74
C LEU A 69 19.02 -11.78 25.39
N TYR A 70 17.92 -11.66 24.66
CA TYR A 70 16.60 -12.10 25.07
C TYR A 70 16.06 -13.16 24.11
N LEU A 71 15.35 -14.14 24.67
CA LEU A 71 14.67 -15.18 23.93
C LEU A 71 13.17 -15.13 24.23
N LEU A 72 12.37 -14.98 23.18
CA LEU A 72 10.92 -15.14 23.20
C LEU A 72 10.56 -16.40 22.40
N VAL A 73 9.90 -17.37 23.02
CA VAL A 73 9.50 -18.61 22.34
C VAL A 73 8.00 -18.58 22.09
N ASN A 74 7.59 -18.61 20.82
CA ASN A 74 6.20 -18.77 20.43
C ASN A 74 5.78 -20.23 20.60
N PRO A 75 4.49 -20.52 20.89
CA PRO A 75 4.02 -21.88 21.21
C PRO A 75 4.14 -22.87 20.04
N LYS A 76 4.18 -22.37 18.81
CA LYS A 76 4.38 -23.14 17.58
C LYS A 76 4.76 -22.19 16.44
N LYS A 77 5.12 -22.74 15.29
CA LYS A 77 5.33 -21.98 14.06
C LYS A 77 4.03 -21.33 13.57
N LEU A 78 3.92 -20.01 13.72
CA LEU A 78 2.74 -19.23 13.35
C LEU A 78 2.99 -18.27 12.19
N GLY A 79 4.26 -18.09 11.79
CA GLY A 79 4.64 -17.31 10.63
C GLY A 79 5.38 -16.03 10.98
N LEU A 80 6.06 -15.47 9.98
CA LEU A 80 6.99 -14.36 10.15
C LEU A 80 6.33 -13.11 10.76
N GLY A 81 5.13 -12.75 10.28
CA GLY A 81 4.43 -11.57 10.76
C GLY A 81 3.93 -11.73 12.20
N TYR A 82 3.54 -12.95 12.60
CA TYR A 82 3.22 -13.25 13.99
C TYR A 82 4.46 -13.09 14.88
N ALA A 83 5.60 -13.66 14.48
CA ALA A 83 6.86 -13.55 15.22
C ALA A 83 7.31 -12.10 15.39
N TYR A 84 7.26 -11.28 14.33
CA TYR A 84 7.55 -9.84 14.43
C TYR A 84 6.55 -9.12 15.34
N THR A 85 5.25 -9.42 15.24
CA THR A 85 4.23 -8.81 16.12
C THR A 85 4.49 -9.11 17.60
N GLN A 86 4.81 -10.36 17.94
CA GLN A 86 5.14 -10.74 19.31
C GLN A 86 6.45 -10.08 19.76
N GLY A 87 7.49 -10.13 18.93
CA GLY A 87 8.79 -9.53 19.19
C GLY A 87 8.71 -8.02 19.44
N MET A 88 7.99 -7.28 18.60
CA MET A 88 7.82 -5.84 18.75
C MET A 88 7.03 -5.49 20.01
N ASN A 89 5.96 -6.22 20.32
CA ASN A 89 5.21 -6.02 21.57
C ASN A 89 6.09 -6.30 22.80
N TYR A 90 6.88 -7.36 22.77
CA TYR A 90 7.82 -7.70 23.85
C TYR A 90 8.90 -6.62 24.00
N ALA A 91 9.49 -6.17 22.88
CA ALA A 91 10.48 -5.10 22.86
C ALA A 91 9.94 -3.79 23.47
N ILE A 92 8.73 -3.38 23.10
CA ILE A 92 8.09 -2.16 23.62
C ILE A 92 7.75 -2.30 25.11
N ARG A 93 7.10 -3.41 25.50
CA ARG A 93 6.51 -3.55 26.84
C ARG A 93 7.52 -3.98 27.89
N GLN A 94 8.36 -4.95 27.57
CA GLN A 94 9.30 -5.57 28.51
C GLN A 94 10.67 -4.91 28.42
N LEU A 95 11.20 -4.73 27.22
CA LEU A 95 12.53 -4.15 27.02
C LEU A 95 12.54 -2.62 26.97
N LYS A 96 11.35 -2.01 26.96
CA LYS A 96 11.14 -0.55 26.91
C LYS A 96 11.91 0.08 25.74
N ALA A 97 11.91 -0.59 24.59
CA ALA A 97 12.61 -0.16 23.40
C ALA A 97 12.20 1.26 22.99
N ASP A 98 13.21 2.08 22.67
CA ASP A 98 13.02 3.38 22.02
C ASP A 98 13.03 3.18 20.50
N TYR A 99 13.97 2.37 20.01
CA TYR A 99 14.09 1.95 18.61
C TYR A 99 13.99 0.44 18.48
N LEU A 100 13.26 0.00 17.45
CA LEU A 100 13.11 -1.40 17.08
C LEU A 100 13.75 -1.62 15.72
N MET A 101 14.35 -2.79 15.52
CA MET A 101 14.89 -3.17 14.23
C MET A 101 14.45 -4.58 13.87
N GLU A 102 13.86 -4.74 12.69
CA GLU A 102 13.61 -6.04 12.08
C GLU A 102 14.88 -6.54 11.40
N PHE A 103 15.26 -7.79 11.68
CA PHE A 103 16.49 -8.37 11.15
C PHE A 103 16.34 -9.88 10.91
N ASP A 104 16.84 -10.38 9.78
CA ASP A 104 16.76 -11.79 9.43
C ASP A 104 17.96 -12.56 9.99
N ALA A 105 17.71 -13.78 10.51
CA ALA A 105 18.75 -14.60 11.13
C ALA A 105 19.86 -15.04 10.17
N ASP A 106 19.58 -15.11 8.87
CA ASP A 106 20.40 -15.78 7.84
C ASP A 106 21.53 -14.93 7.23
N LEU A 107 21.82 -13.76 7.82
CA LEU A 107 22.84 -12.80 7.37
C LEU A 107 22.64 -12.27 5.93
N SER A 108 21.42 -12.37 5.38
CA SER A 108 21.07 -11.69 4.12
C SER A 108 21.03 -10.18 4.28
N HIS A 109 20.71 -9.70 5.49
CA HIS A 109 20.81 -8.29 5.90
C HIS A 109 22.23 -8.00 6.37
N ASP A 110 22.75 -6.82 6.01
CA ASP A 110 24.10 -6.40 6.36
C ASP A 110 24.11 -5.72 7.74
N PRO A 111 24.71 -6.34 8.79
CA PRO A 111 24.75 -5.73 10.12
C PRO A 111 25.50 -4.40 10.16
N ALA A 112 26.40 -4.13 9.20
CA ALA A 112 27.11 -2.85 9.10
C ALA A 112 26.18 -1.67 8.76
N LYS A 113 24.95 -1.94 8.33
CA LYS A 113 23.94 -0.91 8.03
C LYS A 113 23.09 -0.54 9.25
N ILE A 114 23.23 -1.24 10.37
CA ILE A 114 22.53 -0.89 11.61
C ILE A 114 22.88 0.54 12.06
N PRO A 115 24.16 0.95 12.23
CA PRO A 115 24.48 2.32 12.64
C PRO A 115 23.91 3.44 11.74
N PRO A 116 24.05 3.41 10.39
CA PRO A 116 23.49 4.47 9.56
C PRO A 116 21.96 4.50 9.56
N MET A 117 21.27 3.36 9.75
CA MET A 117 19.82 3.34 9.90
C MET A 117 19.37 3.99 11.21
N LEU A 118 20.07 3.76 12.32
CA LEU A 118 19.80 4.42 13.60
C LEU A 118 20.06 5.93 13.52
N ALA A 119 21.13 6.34 12.84
CA ALA A 119 21.43 7.76 12.62
C ALA A 119 20.30 8.50 11.87
N LYS A 120 19.64 7.84 10.90
CA LYS A 120 18.47 8.38 10.21
C LYS A 120 17.28 8.56 11.13
N LEU A 121 17.03 7.60 12.04
CA LEU A 121 16.02 7.76 13.08
C LEU A 121 16.34 8.97 13.96
N ASP A 122 17.60 9.15 14.38
CA ASP A 122 18.01 10.31 15.19
C ASP A 122 17.83 11.65 14.46
N GLN A 123 18.00 11.68 13.13
CA GLN A 123 17.74 12.85 12.29
C GLN A 123 16.24 13.21 12.17
N GLY A 124 15.36 12.34 12.67
CA GLY A 124 13.92 12.59 12.73
C GLY A 124 13.08 11.62 11.93
N ASP A 125 13.69 10.73 11.12
CA ASP A 125 12.90 9.73 10.40
C ASP A 125 12.19 8.81 11.40
N ASP A 126 11.01 8.34 11.02
CA ASP A 126 10.15 7.50 11.87
C ASP A 126 10.38 6.02 11.56
N LEU A 127 10.56 5.69 10.27
CA LEU A 127 10.81 4.36 9.75
C LEU A 127 11.89 4.42 8.66
N VAL A 128 12.93 3.59 8.79
CA VAL A 128 14.05 3.51 7.87
C VAL A 128 14.11 2.11 7.28
N LEU A 129 14.11 2.02 5.96
CA LEU A 129 14.16 0.75 5.23
C LEU A 129 15.59 0.49 4.75
N GLY A 130 16.09 -0.72 4.97
CA GLY A 130 17.20 -1.24 4.17
C GLY A 130 16.69 -1.45 2.75
N CYS A 131 17.29 -0.79 1.76
CA CYS A 131 16.81 -0.82 0.39
C CYS A 131 17.84 -1.41 -0.58
N ARG A 132 17.38 -2.35 -1.41
CA ARG A 132 18.18 -3.05 -2.43
C ARG A 132 18.20 -2.35 -3.78
N TYR A 133 17.29 -1.41 -4.03
CA TYR A 133 16.96 -0.89 -5.37
C TYR A 133 17.25 0.60 -5.56
N ILE A 134 17.97 1.22 -4.62
CA ILE A 134 18.49 2.60 -4.72
C ILE A 134 20.02 2.57 -4.97
N PRO A 135 20.63 3.69 -5.41
CA PRO A 135 22.08 3.76 -5.61
C PRO A 135 22.86 3.31 -4.37
N GLY A 136 23.84 2.42 -4.57
CA GLY A 136 24.61 1.77 -3.50
C GLY A 136 23.96 0.52 -2.89
N GLY A 137 22.72 0.21 -3.27
CA GLY A 137 22.05 -1.04 -2.96
C GLY A 137 22.25 -2.09 -4.05
N GLY A 138 21.96 -3.35 -3.74
CA GLY A 138 21.96 -4.37 -4.78
C GLY A 138 21.42 -5.73 -4.36
N ILE A 139 21.02 -6.51 -5.37
CA ILE A 139 20.67 -7.93 -5.24
C ILE A 139 21.83 -8.82 -5.71
N PRO A 140 21.94 -10.08 -5.23
CA PRO A 140 23.01 -10.98 -5.62
C PRO A 140 23.11 -11.17 -7.13
N LYS A 141 24.33 -11.09 -7.67
CA LYS A 141 24.59 -11.31 -9.11
C LYS A 141 24.20 -12.71 -9.56
N ASN A 142 24.29 -13.71 -8.69
CA ASN A 142 23.99 -15.11 -8.95
C ASN A 142 22.51 -15.51 -8.75
N TRP A 143 21.59 -14.57 -8.46
CA TRP A 143 20.16 -14.92 -8.49
C TRP A 143 19.72 -15.32 -9.90
N GLY A 144 18.95 -16.40 -9.99
CA GLY A 144 18.27 -16.79 -11.22
C GLY A 144 17.41 -15.64 -11.76
N TRP A 145 17.36 -15.49 -13.08
CA TRP A 145 16.72 -14.34 -13.72
C TRP A 145 15.25 -14.18 -13.33
N HIS A 146 14.50 -15.29 -13.23
CA HIS A 146 13.10 -15.28 -12.79
C HIS A 146 12.93 -14.66 -11.39
N ARG A 147 13.81 -14.98 -10.44
CA ARG A 147 13.76 -14.45 -9.07
C ARG A 147 14.10 -12.96 -9.05
N LYS A 148 15.10 -12.53 -9.84
CA LYS A 148 15.43 -11.10 -9.99
C LYS A 148 14.25 -10.33 -10.58
N PHE A 149 13.69 -10.84 -11.68
CA PHE A 149 12.55 -10.24 -12.37
C PHE A 149 11.37 -10.07 -11.42
N LEU A 150 10.94 -11.14 -10.74
CA LEU A 150 9.86 -11.07 -9.75
C LEU A 150 10.15 -10.03 -8.67
N SER A 151 11.36 -10.05 -8.09
CA SER A 151 11.72 -9.14 -7.00
C SER A 151 11.67 -7.66 -7.40
N VAL A 152 12.22 -7.32 -8.57
CA VAL A 152 12.25 -5.94 -9.08
C VAL A 152 10.85 -5.52 -9.54
N MET A 153 10.16 -6.36 -10.32
CA MET A 153 8.85 -6.02 -10.87
C MET A 153 7.78 -5.92 -9.79
N SER A 154 7.79 -6.79 -8.76
CA SER A 154 6.83 -6.68 -7.66
C SER A 154 7.00 -5.38 -6.88
N ASN A 155 8.24 -4.93 -6.63
CA ASN A 155 8.48 -3.65 -5.96
C ASN A 155 8.09 -2.47 -6.85
N TRP A 156 8.48 -2.48 -8.13
CA TRP A 156 8.10 -1.45 -9.09
C TRP A 156 6.57 -1.34 -9.24
N PHE A 157 5.88 -2.48 -9.35
CA PHE A 157 4.43 -2.53 -9.45
C PHE A 157 3.76 -2.00 -8.17
N THR A 158 4.21 -2.44 -6.99
CA THR A 158 3.66 -1.96 -5.71
C THR A 158 3.82 -0.45 -5.58
N ARG A 159 5.00 0.06 -5.94
CA ARG A 159 5.32 1.49 -5.95
C ARG A 159 4.36 2.28 -6.84
N LEU A 160 4.10 1.78 -8.05
CA LEU A 160 3.19 2.39 -9.00
C LEU A 160 1.74 2.38 -8.48
N VAL A 161 1.26 1.23 -8.01
CA VAL A 161 -0.13 1.06 -7.55
C VAL A 161 -0.40 1.91 -6.31
N MET A 162 0.54 1.97 -5.37
CA MET A 162 0.38 2.78 -4.15
C MET A 162 0.60 4.27 -4.39
N GLY A 163 1.17 4.66 -5.55
CA GLY A 163 1.45 6.04 -5.91
C GLY A 163 2.55 6.67 -5.05
N GLU A 164 3.58 5.90 -4.71
CA GLU A 164 4.60 6.27 -3.72
C GLU A 164 6.01 6.17 -4.31
N PRO A 165 6.43 7.12 -5.16
CA PRO A 165 7.66 7.01 -5.93
C PRO A 165 8.94 7.00 -5.07
N SER A 166 8.87 7.48 -3.82
CA SER A 166 10.00 7.58 -2.89
C SER A 166 10.35 6.25 -2.20
N ILE A 167 9.46 5.25 -2.19
CA ILE A 167 9.68 3.96 -1.53
C ILE A 167 10.00 2.90 -2.59
N HIS A 168 11.22 2.37 -2.54
CA HIS A 168 11.74 1.45 -3.56
C HIS A 168 11.69 -0.02 -3.10
N ASP A 169 11.76 -0.30 -1.79
CA ASP A 169 11.72 -1.65 -1.25
C ASP A 169 10.53 -1.89 -0.30
N TRP A 170 9.41 -2.33 -0.88
CA TRP A 170 8.16 -2.62 -0.16
C TRP A 170 8.18 -3.97 0.56
N THR A 171 9.01 -4.89 0.10
CA THR A 171 9.00 -6.29 0.54
C THR A 171 10.14 -6.66 1.49
N GLY A 172 11.15 -5.78 1.62
CA GLY A 172 12.28 -5.98 2.52
C GLY A 172 11.88 -5.96 4.00
N GLY A 173 12.40 -6.93 4.76
CA GLY A 173 12.25 -7.04 6.21
C GLY A 173 13.43 -6.48 7.01
N PHE A 174 14.32 -5.71 6.37
CA PHE A 174 15.39 -4.99 7.09
C PHE A 174 14.90 -3.58 7.38
N ARG A 175 14.41 -3.34 8.59
CA ARG A 175 13.74 -2.08 8.94
C ARG A 175 14.17 -1.61 10.31
N ALA A 176 14.40 -0.32 10.47
CA ALA A 176 14.58 0.32 11.76
C ALA A 176 13.45 1.31 11.98
N MET A 177 12.87 1.37 13.17
CA MET A 177 11.71 2.22 13.43
C MET A 177 11.69 2.73 14.85
N ARG A 178 11.04 3.88 15.03
CA ARG A 178 10.68 4.38 16.35
C ARG A 178 9.58 3.52 16.97
N ARG A 179 9.60 3.39 18.30
CA ARG A 179 8.55 2.64 19.03
C ARG A 179 7.14 3.13 18.73
N GLU A 180 6.97 4.42 18.42
CA GLU A 180 5.69 5.04 18.10
C GLU A 180 5.11 4.44 16.81
N VAL A 181 5.94 4.14 15.81
CA VAL A 181 5.50 3.53 14.54
C VAL A 181 4.93 2.14 14.80
N ALA A 182 5.67 1.29 15.50
CA ALA A 182 5.20 -0.06 15.83
C ALA A 182 3.93 -0.01 16.69
N ALA A 183 3.90 0.83 17.73
CA ALA A 183 2.74 0.96 18.61
C ALA A 183 1.47 1.39 17.86
N ALA A 184 1.61 2.26 16.85
CA ALA A 184 0.48 2.78 16.10
C ALA A 184 0.05 1.86 14.94
N VAL A 185 0.98 1.08 14.37
CA VAL A 185 0.69 0.19 13.22
C VAL A 185 0.18 -1.19 13.66
N LEU A 186 0.78 -1.80 14.68
CA LEU A 186 0.49 -3.19 15.08
C LEU A 186 -0.99 -3.48 15.36
N PRO A 187 -1.79 -2.59 15.99
CA PRO A 187 -3.21 -2.86 16.23
C PRO A 187 -4.03 -3.15 14.96
N GLY A 188 -3.60 -2.62 13.81
CA GLY A 188 -4.25 -2.81 12.52
C GLY A 188 -3.85 -4.08 11.75
N LEU A 189 -2.85 -4.84 12.24
CA LEU A 189 -2.26 -5.99 11.55
C LEU A 189 -2.56 -7.33 12.23
N ASN A 190 -3.77 -7.48 12.77
CA ASN A 190 -4.19 -8.68 13.51
C ASN A 190 -4.84 -9.77 12.64
N ARG A 191 -5.07 -9.51 11.35
CA ARG A 191 -5.74 -10.43 10.44
C ARG A 191 -4.83 -11.56 9.98
N GLN A 192 -5.43 -12.67 9.54
CA GLN A 192 -4.72 -13.89 9.18
C GLN A 192 -3.70 -13.69 8.04
N GLU A 193 -3.99 -12.81 7.07
CA GLU A 193 -3.09 -12.51 5.96
C GLU A 193 -1.75 -11.92 6.41
N PHE A 194 -1.72 -11.25 7.57
CA PHE A 194 -0.52 -10.64 8.16
C PHE A 194 0.28 -11.58 9.04
N MET A 195 -0.14 -12.83 9.22
CA MET A 195 0.67 -13.81 9.98
C MET A 195 1.93 -14.22 9.21
N GLY A 196 1.92 -14.08 7.88
CA GLY A 196 3.05 -14.41 7.00
C GLY A 196 3.77 -13.18 6.43
N TYR A 197 4.30 -13.33 5.22
CA TYR A 197 5.15 -12.30 4.58
C TYR A 197 4.39 -11.04 4.13
N THR A 198 3.06 -11.11 3.97
CA THR A 198 2.22 -9.94 3.67
C THR A 198 2.33 -8.86 4.74
N PHE A 199 2.73 -9.24 5.97
CA PHE A 199 3.02 -8.33 7.08
C PHE A 199 3.89 -7.15 6.66
N GLN A 200 4.96 -7.40 5.89
CA GLN A 200 5.92 -6.36 5.53
C GLN A 200 5.29 -5.26 4.69
N VAL A 201 4.49 -5.64 3.69
CA VAL A 201 3.77 -4.67 2.84
C VAL A 201 2.66 -3.99 3.64
N GLY A 202 1.88 -4.75 4.43
CA GLY A 202 0.83 -4.23 5.29
C GLY A 202 1.32 -3.20 6.30
N PHE A 203 2.45 -3.48 6.94
CA PHE A 203 3.11 -2.58 7.89
C PHE A 203 3.49 -1.27 7.22
N LEU A 204 4.11 -1.33 6.04
CA LEU A 204 4.57 -0.14 5.35
C LEU A 204 3.41 0.73 4.87
N ILE A 205 2.35 0.09 4.33
CA ILE A 205 1.12 0.77 3.93
C ILE A 205 0.45 1.44 5.14
N ALA A 206 0.36 0.74 6.27
CA ALA A 206 -0.22 1.28 7.50
C ALA A 206 0.60 2.45 8.06
N ALA A 207 1.94 2.33 8.09
CA ALA A 207 2.81 3.41 8.52
C ALA A 207 2.65 4.66 7.64
N ARG A 208 2.64 4.48 6.31
CA ARG A 208 2.40 5.54 5.33
C ARG A 208 1.05 6.23 5.52
N ARG A 209 -0.03 5.46 5.74
CA ARG A 209 -1.37 6.00 5.98
C ARG A 209 -1.46 6.86 7.24
N GLN A 210 -0.58 6.63 8.22
CA GLN A 210 -0.49 7.43 9.44
C GLN A 210 0.42 8.66 9.30
N GLY A 211 1.04 8.87 8.12
CA GLY A 211 1.85 10.04 7.84
C GLY A 211 3.27 9.99 8.42
N PHE A 212 3.76 8.81 8.81
CA PHE A 212 5.13 8.65 9.29
C PHE A 212 6.16 8.95 8.18
N ARG A 213 7.28 9.57 8.56
CA ARG A 213 8.40 9.85 7.66
C ARG A 213 9.20 8.58 7.41
N ILE A 214 9.24 8.16 6.16
CA ILE A 214 9.91 6.94 5.71
C ILE A 214 11.13 7.32 4.88
N SER A 215 12.29 6.74 5.22
CA SER A 215 13.52 6.91 4.44
C SER A 215 14.19 5.56 4.14
N GLU A 216 15.21 5.58 3.27
CA GLU A 216 15.88 4.38 2.80
C GLU A 216 17.40 4.48 2.97
N VAL A 217 18.03 3.37 3.35
CA VAL A 217 19.49 3.20 3.42
C VAL A 217 19.89 2.07 2.47
N PRO A 218 20.83 2.31 1.53
CA PRO A 218 21.24 1.29 0.58
C PRO A 218 22.00 0.14 1.26
N PHE A 219 21.66 -1.09 0.88
CA PHE A 219 22.45 -2.27 1.25
C PHE A 219 22.51 -3.31 0.13
N HIS A 220 23.57 -4.11 0.18
CA HIS A 220 23.72 -5.27 -0.69
C HIS A 220 23.14 -6.50 -0.01
N PHE A 221 22.05 -7.02 -0.57
CA PHE A 221 21.45 -8.26 -0.13
C PHE A 221 22.40 -9.42 -0.46
N LYS A 222 22.72 -10.23 0.55
CA LYS A 222 23.56 -11.43 0.39
C LYS A 222 22.67 -12.67 0.30
N ASN A 223 23.13 -13.69 -0.40
CA ASN A 223 22.44 -14.97 -0.32
C ASN A 223 22.65 -15.59 1.06
N ARG A 224 21.61 -16.30 1.52
CA ARG A 224 21.68 -17.16 2.70
C ARG A 224 22.93 -18.02 2.65
N THR A 225 23.71 -18.01 3.72
CA THR A 225 24.87 -18.88 3.88
C THR A 225 24.45 -20.33 4.13
N VAL A 226 23.32 -20.55 4.80
CA VAL A 226 22.80 -21.88 5.17
C VAL A 226 21.26 -21.91 5.05
N GLY A 227 20.71 -22.99 4.48
CA GLY A 227 19.26 -23.29 4.48
C GLY A 227 18.49 -23.03 3.16
N LYS A 228 17.26 -23.56 3.06
CA LYS A 228 16.35 -23.39 1.90
C LYS A 228 15.41 -22.18 2.09
N SER A 229 14.94 -21.59 0.97
CA SER A 229 13.94 -20.52 1.00
C SER A 229 12.62 -21.01 1.61
N LYS A 230 12.09 -20.24 2.57
CA LYS A 230 10.88 -20.57 3.34
C LYS A 230 9.66 -19.76 2.87
N MET A 231 9.70 -19.12 1.70
CA MET A 231 8.58 -18.35 1.13
C MET A 231 7.77 -19.17 0.11
N PRO A 232 6.60 -19.72 0.50
CA PRO A 232 5.61 -20.26 -0.42
C PRO A 232 5.15 -19.23 -1.47
N ALA A 233 4.96 -19.69 -2.70
CA ALA A 233 4.40 -18.87 -3.79
C ALA A 233 3.00 -18.32 -3.46
N ALA A 234 2.23 -18.99 -2.60
CA ALA A 234 0.93 -18.56 -2.13
C ALA A 234 0.95 -17.13 -1.52
N TYR A 235 2.04 -16.74 -0.86
CA TYR A 235 2.17 -15.41 -0.27
C TYR A 235 2.24 -14.28 -1.32
N ILE A 236 2.75 -14.56 -2.52
CA ILE A 236 2.81 -13.57 -3.60
C ILE A 236 1.38 -13.20 -4.01
N LYS A 237 0.53 -14.20 -4.22
CA LYS A 237 -0.89 -13.98 -4.58
C LYS A 237 -1.62 -13.20 -3.50
N THR A 238 -1.50 -13.61 -2.23
CA THR A 238 -2.15 -12.92 -1.10
C THR A 238 -1.69 -11.47 -0.99
N THR A 239 -0.39 -11.22 -1.15
CA THR A 239 0.16 -9.85 -1.09
C THR A 239 -0.34 -8.98 -2.23
N LEU A 240 -0.40 -9.50 -3.46
CA LEU A 240 -0.93 -8.76 -4.62
C LEU A 240 -2.41 -8.41 -4.46
N ILE A 241 -3.23 -9.38 -4.03
CA ILE A 241 -4.66 -9.15 -3.74
C ILE A 241 -4.80 -8.08 -2.67
N TYR A 242 -4.00 -8.17 -1.60
CA TYR A 242 -4.00 -7.17 -0.54
C TYR A 242 -3.66 -5.76 -1.05
N ILE A 243 -2.55 -5.59 -1.78
CA ILE A 243 -2.16 -4.28 -2.36
C ILE A 243 -3.28 -3.70 -3.23
N LEU A 244 -3.86 -4.50 -4.13
CA LEU A 244 -4.93 -4.05 -5.01
C LEU A 244 -6.19 -3.67 -4.21
N SER A 245 -6.56 -4.48 -3.22
CA SER A 245 -7.73 -4.21 -2.38
C SER A 245 -7.57 -2.90 -1.60
N VAL A 246 -6.39 -2.66 -1.03
CA VAL A 246 -6.04 -1.42 -0.32
C VAL A 246 -6.12 -0.23 -1.26
N ARG A 247 -5.58 -0.35 -2.48
CA ARG A 247 -5.62 0.74 -3.45
C ARG A 247 -7.04 1.03 -3.92
N LEU A 248 -7.83 0.00 -4.20
CA LEU A 248 -9.24 0.15 -4.56
C LEU A 248 -10.04 0.80 -3.43
N GLU A 249 -9.76 0.47 -2.17
CA GLU A 249 -10.37 1.11 -1.01
C GLU A 249 -9.99 2.61 -0.94
N GLU A 250 -8.70 2.95 -1.15
CA GLU A 250 -8.24 4.34 -1.19
C GLU A 250 -8.93 5.13 -2.30
N LEU A 251 -9.01 4.55 -3.51
CA LEU A 251 -9.72 5.15 -4.63
C LEU A 251 -11.21 5.29 -4.36
N ALA A 252 -11.85 4.28 -3.76
CA ALA A 252 -13.26 4.30 -3.37
C ALA A 252 -13.61 5.38 -2.32
N ARG A 253 -12.63 5.81 -1.53
CA ARG A 253 -12.78 6.97 -0.64
C ARG A 253 -12.70 8.30 -1.39
N GLN A 254 -12.07 8.34 -2.56
CA GLN A 254 -12.02 9.55 -3.38
C GLN A 254 -13.38 9.84 -4.00
N ARG A 255 -13.82 11.09 -3.82
CA ARG A 255 -15.12 11.57 -4.30
C ARG A 255 -15.29 11.39 -5.81
N TYR A 256 -14.25 11.64 -6.59
CA TYR A 256 -14.28 11.50 -8.04
C TYR A 256 -14.55 10.05 -8.47
N PHE A 257 -13.99 9.08 -7.75
CA PHE A 257 -14.23 7.67 -8.06
C PHE A 257 -15.67 7.24 -7.73
N ARG A 258 -16.22 7.68 -6.58
CA ARG A 258 -17.65 7.48 -6.27
C ARG A 258 -18.54 8.09 -7.34
N PHE A 259 -18.18 9.28 -7.83
CA PHE A 259 -18.90 9.95 -8.90
C PHE A 259 -18.92 9.12 -10.19
N ILE A 260 -17.79 8.55 -10.61
CA ILE A 260 -17.71 7.64 -11.77
C ILE A 260 -18.60 6.42 -11.55
N ILE A 261 -18.54 5.77 -10.38
CA ILE A 261 -19.37 4.60 -10.06
C ILE A 261 -20.86 4.96 -10.16
N VAL A 262 -21.27 6.08 -9.59
CA VAL A 262 -22.65 6.56 -9.68
C VAL A 262 -23.06 6.72 -11.15
N GLY A 263 -22.24 7.39 -11.97
CA GLY A 263 -22.49 7.53 -13.40
C GLY A 263 -22.65 6.18 -14.13
N THR A 264 -21.78 5.20 -13.84
CA THR A 264 -21.87 3.84 -14.40
C THR A 264 -23.17 3.14 -13.97
N ILE A 265 -23.56 3.24 -12.70
CA ILE A 265 -24.83 2.69 -12.20
C ILE A 265 -26.02 3.35 -12.92
N GLY A 266 -26.01 4.68 -13.08
CA GLY A 266 -27.02 5.40 -13.84
C GLY A 266 -27.13 4.90 -15.28
N GLY A 267 -26.00 4.69 -15.96
CA GLY A 267 -25.98 4.11 -17.32
C GLY A 267 -26.57 2.70 -17.38
N LEU A 268 -26.27 1.84 -16.41
CA LEU A 268 -26.87 0.50 -16.32
C LEU A 268 -28.39 0.57 -16.07
N ILE A 269 -28.84 1.47 -15.18
CA ILE A 269 -30.27 1.72 -14.94
C ILE A 269 -30.95 2.17 -16.23
N GLN A 270 -30.39 3.12 -16.97
CA GLN A 270 -30.94 3.57 -18.25
C GLN A 270 -31.10 2.42 -19.24
N LEU A 271 -30.04 1.60 -19.42
CA LEU A 271 -30.07 0.50 -20.38
C LEU A 271 -31.09 -0.56 -19.99
N THR A 272 -31.11 -0.95 -18.72
CA THR A 272 -32.05 -1.96 -18.20
C THR A 272 -33.50 -1.48 -18.23
N SER A 273 -33.77 -0.24 -17.79
CA SER A 273 -35.12 0.33 -17.85
C SER A 273 -35.59 0.49 -19.28
N LEU A 274 -34.71 0.87 -20.21
CA LEU A 274 -35.06 0.97 -21.62
C LEU A 274 -35.50 -0.38 -22.18
N GLN A 275 -34.76 -1.46 -21.86
CA GLN A 275 -35.14 -2.79 -22.33
C GLN A 275 -36.49 -3.24 -21.78
N ILE A 276 -36.80 -2.92 -20.52
CA ILE A 276 -38.11 -3.26 -19.91
C ILE A 276 -39.23 -2.41 -20.50
N MET A 277 -39.05 -1.09 -20.55
CA MET A 277 -40.12 -0.15 -20.92
C MET A 277 -40.52 -0.25 -22.40
N ARG A 278 -39.60 -0.69 -23.27
CA ARG A 278 -39.89 -0.94 -24.70
C ARG A 278 -40.93 -2.04 -24.93
N TRP A 279 -41.26 -2.82 -23.91
CA TRP A 279 -42.31 -3.84 -24.01
C TRP A 279 -43.71 -3.23 -24.00
N TRP A 280 -43.86 -2.02 -23.44
CA TRP A 280 -45.16 -1.37 -23.23
C TRP A 280 -45.26 0.03 -23.82
N LEU A 281 -44.14 0.66 -24.16
CA LEU A 281 -44.09 2.06 -24.61
C LEU A 281 -43.36 2.21 -25.94
N PRO A 282 -43.73 3.23 -26.77
CA PRO A 282 -42.97 3.60 -27.95
C PRO A 282 -41.50 3.92 -27.61
N TYR A 283 -40.59 3.64 -28.53
CA TYR A 283 -39.14 3.75 -28.30
C TYR A 283 -38.71 5.12 -27.76
N GLN A 284 -39.23 6.20 -28.33
CA GLN A 284 -38.91 7.57 -27.94
C GLN A 284 -39.36 7.85 -26.50
N VAL A 285 -40.57 7.39 -26.13
CA VAL A 285 -41.12 7.54 -24.78
C VAL A 285 -40.34 6.70 -23.77
N ALA A 286 -40.04 5.44 -24.11
CA ALA A 286 -39.24 4.54 -23.27
C ALA A 286 -37.82 5.09 -23.04
N THR A 287 -37.21 5.67 -24.06
CA THR A 287 -35.88 6.30 -24.00
C THR A 287 -35.89 7.51 -23.08
N PHE A 288 -36.87 8.41 -23.25
CA PHE A 288 -37.02 9.58 -22.39
C PHE A 288 -37.16 9.19 -20.91
N ILE A 289 -38.08 8.27 -20.58
CA ILE A 289 -38.29 7.82 -19.20
C ILE A 289 -37.03 7.17 -18.63
N SER A 290 -36.31 6.40 -19.43
CA SER A 290 -35.08 5.72 -18.98
C SER A 290 -33.94 6.69 -18.68
N ILE A 291 -33.81 7.76 -19.48
CA ILE A 291 -32.84 8.83 -19.22
C ILE A 291 -33.19 9.54 -17.91
N GLU A 292 -34.45 9.91 -17.71
CA GLU A 292 -34.90 10.58 -16.48
C GLU A 292 -34.69 9.70 -15.23
N LEU A 293 -34.96 8.40 -15.31
CA LEU A 293 -34.68 7.45 -14.23
C LEU A 293 -33.19 7.40 -13.87
N ALA A 294 -32.31 7.41 -14.87
CA ALA A 294 -30.88 7.42 -14.67
C ALA A 294 -30.37 8.73 -14.06
N ILE A 295 -30.88 9.87 -14.53
CA ILE A 295 -30.57 11.20 -13.96
C ILE A 295 -31.01 11.27 -12.50
N LEU A 296 -32.24 10.83 -12.21
CA LEU A 296 -32.79 10.81 -10.85
C LEU A 296 -31.96 9.91 -9.94
N SER A 297 -31.61 8.70 -10.39
CA SER A 297 -30.74 7.78 -9.65
C SER A 297 -29.36 8.41 -9.38
N ASN A 298 -28.75 9.02 -10.40
CA ASN A 298 -27.46 9.70 -10.27
C ASN A 298 -27.51 10.84 -9.24
N PHE A 299 -28.58 11.65 -9.25
CA PHE A 299 -28.76 12.73 -8.30
C PHE A 299 -28.92 12.20 -6.86
N ILE A 300 -29.76 11.18 -6.66
CA ILE A 300 -30.02 10.58 -5.35
C ILE A 300 -28.75 9.93 -4.78
N LEU A 301 -28.07 9.10 -5.57
CA LEU A 301 -26.85 8.42 -5.14
C LEU A 301 -25.71 9.42 -4.93
N SER A 302 -25.62 10.47 -5.76
CA SER A 302 -24.65 11.54 -5.53
C SER A 302 -24.91 12.25 -4.20
N ASN A 303 -26.17 12.55 -3.88
CA ASN A 303 -26.52 13.19 -2.61
C ASN A 303 -26.23 12.29 -1.39
N ARG A 304 -26.55 10.99 -1.49
CA ARG A 304 -26.45 10.04 -0.37
C ARG A 304 -25.06 9.43 -0.19
N TRP A 305 -24.22 9.41 -1.22
CA TRP A 305 -22.95 8.68 -1.18
C TRP A 305 -21.75 9.48 -1.69
N THR A 306 -21.82 10.05 -2.90
CA THR A 306 -20.69 10.82 -3.47
C THR A 306 -20.40 12.07 -2.63
N PHE A 307 -21.44 12.81 -2.25
CA PHE A 307 -21.38 14.04 -1.47
C PHE A 307 -22.02 13.87 -0.09
N ALA A 308 -21.94 12.65 0.48
CA ALA A 308 -22.52 12.31 1.78
C ALA A 308 -22.00 13.16 2.95
N ASP A 309 -20.84 13.80 2.79
CA ASP A 309 -20.26 14.74 3.76
C ASP A 309 -20.98 16.10 3.80
N ARG A 310 -21.82 16.39 2.80
CA ARG A 310 -22.55 17.65 2.64
C ARG A 310 -23.90 17.40 1.94
N PRO A 311 -24.79 16.58 2.53
CA PRO A 311 -26.04 16.21 1.89
C PRO A 311 -26.99 17.40 1.81
N LEU A 312 -27.77 17.45 0.74
CA LEU A 312 -28.83 18.44 0.56
C LEU A 312 -30.00 18.14 1.50
N SER A 313 -30.56 19.19 2.10
CA SER A 313 -31.83 19.08 2.82
C SER A 313 -33.00 18.86 1.87
N PHE A 314 -34.09 18.26 2.35
CA PHE A 314 -35.29 17.99 1.55
C PHE A 314 -35.84 19.25 0.85
N LYS A 315 -35.78 20.41 1.52
CA LYS A 315 -36.21 21.70 0.96
C LYS A 315 -35.33 22.20 -0.21
N GLN A 316 -34.06 21.84 -0.23
CA GLN A 316 -33.12 22.26 -1.28
C GLN A 316 -33.16 21.35 -2.52
N MET A 317 -33.61 20.10 -2.37
CA MET A 317 -33.55 19.09 -3.42
C MET A 317 -34.20 19.52 -4.75
N PRO A 318 -35.41 20.13 -4.79
CA PRO A 318 -36.04 20.49 -6.06
C PRO A 318 -35.22 21.50 -6.88
N VAL A 319 -34.78 22.58 -6.25
CA VAL A 319 -33.96 23.61 -6.91
C VAL A 319 -32.61 23.03 -7.35
N LYS A 320 -32.00 22.19 -6.50
CA LYS A 320 -30.71 21.56 -6.80
C LYS A 320 -30.81 20.49 -7.88
N PHE A 321 -31.95 19.82 -8.02
CA PHE A 321 -32.19 18.87 -9.09
C PHE A 321 -32.29 19.58 -10.46
N ILE A 322 -32.94 20.74 -10.50
CA ILE A 322 -32.97 21.58 -11.72
C ILE A 322 -31.56 22.05 -12.07
N GLN A 323 -30.82 22.59 -11.09
CA GLN A 323 -29.44 23.01 -11.29
C GLN A 323 -28.55 21.84 -11.76
N PHE A 324 -28.73 20.65 -11.20
CA PHE A 324 -28.01 19.44 -11.60
C PHE A 324 -28.18 19.17 -13.09
N ASN A 325 -29.43 19.09 -13.57
CA ASN A 325 -29.76 18.89 -14.99
C ASN A 325 -29.16 19.98 -15.90
N LEU A 326 -29.30 21.25 -15.50
CA LEU A 326 -28.75 22.38 -16.27
C LEU A 326 -27.22 22.29 -16.38
N THR A 327 -26.55 21.94 -15.27
CA THR A 327 -25.09 21.78 -15.29
C THR A 327 -24.64 20.57 -16.11
N SER A 328 -25.44 19.49 -16.15
CA SER A 328 -25.19 18.32 -17.00
C SER A 328 -25.22 18.66 -18.49
N ALA A 329 -26.05 19.61 -18.91
CA ALA A 329 -26.10 20.05 -20.31
C ALA A 329 -24.75 20.64 -20.79
N GLY A 330 -23.96 21.24 -19.88
CA GLY A 330 -22.60 21.70 -20.19
C GLY A 330 -21.68 20.57 -20.66
N SER A 331 -21.85 19.35 -20.14
CA SER A 331 -21.08 18.19 -20.61
C SER A 331 -21.43 17.77 -22.04
N LEU A 332 -22.68 17.98 -22.48
CA LEU A 332 -23.09 17.74 -23.86
C LEU A 332 -22.49 18.77 -24.81
N LEU A 333 -22.45 20.05 -24.39
CA LEU A 333 -21.79 21.10 -25.16
C LEU A 333 -20.30 20.83 -25.33
N ILE A 334 -19.60 20.41 -24.27
CA ILE A 334 -18.18 20.02 -24.34
C ILE A 334 -17.98 18.87 -25.33
N GLN A 335 -18.82 17.83 -25.26
CA GLN A 335 -18.77 16.70 -26.19
C GLN A 335 -18.96 17.17 -27.64
N GLN A 336 -19.94 18.03 -27.89
CA GLN A 336 -20.24 18.54 -29.23
C GLN A 336 -19.09 19.40 -29.78
N VAL A 337 -18.49 20.25 -28.94
CA VAL A 337 -17.33 21.07 -29.32
C VAL A 337 -16.13 20.20 -29.65
N VAL A 338 -15.85 19.17 -28.84
CA VAL A 338 -14.74 18.24 -29.09
C VAL A 338 -14.97 17.46 -30.39
N ALA A 339 -16.18 16.95 -30.61
CA ALA A 339 -16.52 16.25 -31.84
C ALA A 339 -16.36 17.16 -33.07
N TYR A 340 -16.91 18.37 -33.02
CA TYR A 340 -16.81 19.36 -34.09
C TYR A 340 -15.37 19.76 -34.40
N LEU A 341 -14.57 20.07 -33.37
CA LEU A 341 -13.16 20.43 -33.55
C LEU A 341 -12.33 19.24 -34.05
N GLY A 342 -12.58 18.04 -33.55
CA GLY A 342 -11.91 16.83 -34.01
C GLY A 342 -12.20 16.55 -35.48
N GLU A 343 -13.47 16.59 -35.87
CA GLU A 343 -13.89 16.42 -37.26
C GLU A 343 -13.28 17.49 -38.18
N THR A 344 -13.38 18.77 -37.81
CA THR A 344 -12.92 19.88 -38.68
C THR A 344 -11.41 20.04 -38.75
N ARG A 345 -10.66 19.67 -37.70
CA ARG A 345 -9.20 19.86 -37.64
C ARG A 345 -8.40 18.62 -37.98
N ILE A 346 -8.94 17.42 -37.71
CA ILE A 346 -8.23 16.14 -37.87
C ILE A 346 -8.91 15.30 -38.95
N GLY A 347 -10.25 15.22 -38.93
CA GLY A 347 -11.02 14.41 -39.87
C GLY A 347 -11.45 13.05 -39.32
N LEU A 348 -12.36 12.40 -40.02
CA LEU A 348 -12.93 11.08 -39.68
C LEU A 348 -12.27 10.00 -40.53
N TYR A 349 -11.50 9.11 -39.90
CA TYR A 349 -10.82 8.00 -40.58
C TYR A 349 -10.50 6.87 -39.59
N PRO A 350 -10.31 5.63 -40.08
CA PRO A 350 -9.93 4.51 -39.23
C PRO A 350 -8.46 4.61 -38.77
N VAL A 351 -8.21 4.27 -37.52
CA VAL A 351 -6.89 4.21 -36.86
C VAL A 351 -6.72 2.83 -36.25
N THR A 352 -5.67 2.11 -36.65
CA THR A 352 -5.33 0.80 -36.08
C THR A 352 -4.35 0.95 -34.93
N LEU A 353 -4.71 0.42 -33.75
CA LEU A 353 -3.87 0.47 -32.57
C LEU A 353 -2.68 -0.51 -32.69
N PRO A 354 -1.42 -0.06 -32.51
CA PRO A 354 -0.24 -0.88 -32.81
C PRO A 354 -0.09 -2.11 -31.90
N LEU A 355 -0.61 -2.06 -30.67
CA LEU A 355 -0.48 -3.15 -29.68
C LEU A 355 -1.60 -4.19 -29.75
N THR A 356 -2.82 -3.79 -30.08
CA THR A 356 -4.00 -4.66 -30.05
C THR A 356 -4.51 -5.04 -31.44
N GLN A 357 -4.01 -4.36 -32.49
CA GLN A 357 -4.49 -4.49 -33.87
C GLN A 357 -6.00 -4.21 -34.03
N ILE A 358 -6.60 -3.52 -33.06
CA ILE A 358 -7.99 -3.08 -33.12
C ILE A 358 -8.04 -1.80 -33.95
N THR A 359 -8.92 -1.77 -34.94
CA THR A 359 -9.19 -0.58 -35.75
C THR A 359 -10.35 0.19 -35.14
N LEU A 360 -10.10 1.45 -34.79
CA LEU A 360 -11.08 2.38 -34.22
C LEU A 360 -11.27 3.54 -35.17
N ASP A 361 -12.49 4.09 -35.23
CA ASP A 361 -12.76 5.33 -35.95
C ASP A 361 -12.30 6.55 -35.13
N THR A 362 -11.69 7.57 -35.76
CA THR A 362 -11.28 8.79 -35.03
C THR A 362 -12.46 9.52 -34.39
N GLY A 363 -13.67 9.42 -34.95
CA GLY A 363 -14.90 9.92 -34.33
C GLY A 363 -15.20 9.25 -32.99
N LEU A 364 -14.96 7.93 -32.87
CA LEU A 364 -15.06 7.22 -31.60
C LEU A 364 -14.02 7.74 -30.59
N ILE A 365 -12.81 8.05 -31.05
CA ILE A 365 -11.76 8.64 -30.20
C ILE A 365 -12.20 10.03 -29.69
N PHE A 366 -12.74 10.90 -30.57
CA PHE A 366 -13.25 12.21 -30.17
C PHE A 366 -14.42 12.10 -29.19
N ALA A 367 -15.33 11.15 -29.40
CA ALA A 367 -16.42 10.87 -28.48
C ALA A 367 -15.90 10.46 -27.09
N MET A 368 -14.92 9.54 -27.03
CA MET A 368 -14.31 9.12 -25.75
C MET A 368 -13.63 10.29 -25.02
N ILE A 369 -12.92 11.17 -25.74
CA ILE A 369 -12.29 12.37 -25.18
C ILE A 369 -13.36 13.34 -24.68
N GLY A 370 -14.38 13.61 -25.48
CA GLY A 370 -15.49 14.50 -25.13
C GLY A 370 -16.23 14.01 -23.88
N ILE A 371 -16.55 12.71 -23.81
CA ILE A 371 -17.18 12.10 -22.63
C ILE A 371 -16.29 12.28 -21.40
N SER A 372 -14.98 12.04 -21.52
CA SER A 372 -14.03 12.16 -20.41
C SER A 372 -13.95 13.60 -19.89
N LEU A 373 -13.85 14.59 -20.77
CA LEU A 373 -13.86 16.01 -20.41
C LEU A 373 -15.20 16.45 -19.83
N GLY A 374 -16.31 15.97 -20.41
CA GLY A 374 -17.66 16.20 -19.91
C GLY A 374 -17.89 15.63 -18.51
N MET A 375 -17.34 14.44 -18.20
CA MET A 375 -17.35 13.88 -16.85
C MET A 375 -16.57 14.76 -15.86
N GLY A 376 -15.41 15.28 -16.27
CA GLY A 376 -14.63 16.23 -15.48
C GLY A 376 -15.41 17.51 -15.17
N TRP A 377 -16.09 18.06 -16.18
CA TRP A 377 -17.00 19.20 -16.02
C TRP A 377 -18.14 18.91 -15.04
N ASN A 378 -18.85 17.80 -15.23
CA ASN A 378 -19.97 17.41 -14.37
C ASN A 378 -19.50 17.27 -12.91
N PHE A 379 -18.37 16.60 -12.68
CA PHE A 379 -17.82 16.50 -11.34
C PHE A 379 -17.51 17.88 -10.72
N PHE A 380 -16.86 18.76 -11.48
CA PHE A 380 -16.54 20.11 -11.04
C PHE A 380 -17.81 20.90 -10.71
N ALA A 381 -18.77 20.97 -11.63
CA ALA A 381 -20.04 21.67 -11.46
C ALA A 381 -20.83 21.13 -10.26
N TYR A 382 -20.90 19.81 -10.09
CA TYR A 382 -21.59 19.20 -8.97
C TYR A 382 -20.91 19.53 -7.64
N SER A 383 -19.58 19.54 -7.63
CA SER A 383 -18.80 19.80 -6.42
C SER A 383 -18.79 21.26 -5.95
N THR A 384 -19.09 22.20 -6.84
CA THR A 384 -18.99 23.66 -6.61
C THR A 384 -20.34 24.36 -6.61
N ILE A 385 -21.28 23.94 -7.45
CA ILE A 385 -22.59 24.57 -7.63
C ILE A 385 -23.67 23.81 -6.85
N ILE A 386 -23.74 22.48 -7.01
CA ILE A 386 -24.83 21.67 -6.45
C ILE A 386 -24.58 21.40 -4.96
N TRP A 387 -23.54 20.63 -4.67
CA TRP A 387 -23.11 20.29 -3.32
C TRP A 387 -21.96 21.21 -2.92
N LYS A 388 -22.22 22.50 -2.77
CA LYS A 388 -21.19 23.48 -2.36
C LYS A 388 -20.75 23.21 -0.92
N LYS A 389 -19.45 23.37 -0.62
CA LYS A 389 -18.97 23.38 0.77
C LYS A 389 -19.46 24.69 1.41
N GLY A 390 -20.12 24.62 2.56
CA GLY A 390 -20.48 25.82 3.32
C GLY A 390 -19.22 26.63 3.68
N PRO A 391 -19.34 27.93 3.97
CA PRO A 391 -18.27 28.63 4.66
C PRO A 391 -18.02 27.89 5.98
N ASN A 392 -16.77 27.47 6.19
CA ASN A 392 -16.34 26.85 7.45
C ASN A 392 -16.37 27.87 8.58
#